data_AF-A0AAE4FST8-F1
#
_entry.id   AF-A0AAE4FST8-F1
#
_cell.length_a   1.000
_cell.length_b   1.000
_cell.length_c   1.000
_cell.angle_alpha   90.00
_cell.angle_beta   90.00
_cell.angle_gamma   90.00
#
_symmetry.space_group_name_H-M   'P 1'
#
loop_
_entity.id
_entity.type
_entity.pdbx_description
1 polymer ?
#
loop_
_entity_poly.entity_id
_entity_poly.type
_entity_poly.pdbx_seq_one_letter_code
_entity_poly.pdbx_strand_id
1 'polypeptide(L)'
;MNNHPQLLPTLAKIIPWLQVGITALVVSCLAWSFVWGNPAWAVNGIDGYVSQYLKATQPVSLPLDATGATREFTPAELTQGKRLFEENCKNCHVGGATLPNPLVSLSLKDLQGAAPPRDSIASLVAFQRLPMTYDGSEESYWCREVPENWLTTEQLEELAAFILRAASVAPGWGTETFADSAP
;
A
#
# COMPACT_ATOMS: atom_id res chain seq x y z
N MET A 1 -26.85 66.05 52.29
CA MET A 1 -25.46 65.56 52.32
C MET A 1 -25.50 64.06 52.16
N ASN A 2 -24.95 63.60 51.04
CA ASN A 2 -25.02 62.23 50.52
C ASN A 2 -24.27 61.23 51.42
N ASN A 3 -24.71 59.97 51.44
CA ASN A 3 -23.77 58.84 51.52
C ASN A 3 -24.43 57.54 51.04
N HIS A 4 -24.09 57.16 49.80
CA HIS A 4 -24.29 55.81 49.27
C HIS A 4 -23.15 54.90 49.75
N PRO A 5 -23.44 53.68 50.26
CA PRO A 5 -22.40 52.70 50.52
C PRO A 5 -21.99 52.00 49.21
N GLN A 6 -20.72 52.16 48.85
CA GLN A 6 -20.02 51.51 47.74
C GLN A 6 -19.80 50.02 48.04
N LEU A 7 -20.82 49.18 47.82
CA LEU A 7 -20.61 47.76 47.57
C LEU A 7 -20.13 47.64 46.13
N LEU A 8 -18.85 47.32 45.88
CA LEU A 8 -18.29 46.71 44.65
C LEU A 8 -16.74 46.84 44.51
N PRO A 9 -15.87 46.45 45.49
CA PRO A 9 -14.44 46.30 45.18
C PRO A 9 -13.96 44.84 45.05
N THR A 10 -14.79 43.84 45.34
CA THR A 10 -14.35 42.43 45.39
C THR A 10 -14.55 41.66 44.08
N LEU A 11 -15.63 41.90 43.35
CA LEU A 11 -15.90 41.20 42.08
C LEU A 11 -14.91 41.57 40.97
N ALA A 12 -14.47 42.82 40.90
CA ALA A 12 -13.53 43.31 39.88
C ALA A 12 -12.14 42.63 39.94
N LYS A 13 -11.74 42.11 41.10
CA LYS A 13 -10.44 41.44 41.27
C LYS A 13 -10.47 39.95 40.89
N ILE A 14 -11.64 39.33 40.78
CA ILE A 14 -11.80 37.89 40.50
C ILE A 14 -11.98 37.62 38.99
N ILE A 15 -12.64 38.54 38.29
CA ILE A 15 -12.89 38.53 36.85
C ILE A 15 -11.63 38.25 36.00
N PRO A 16 -10.45 38.89 36.22
CA PRO A 16 -9.28 38.63 35.38
C PRO A 16 -8.71 37.21 35.56
N TRP A 17 -8.78 36.62 36.76
CA TRP A 17 -8.28 35.26 37.01
C TRP A 17 -9.20 34.19 36.42
N LEU A 18 -10.52 34.44 36.43
CA LEU A 18 -11.51 33.57 35.79
C LEU A 18 -11.31 33.57 34.26
N GLN A 19 -11.07 34.73 33.67
CA GLN A 19 -10.81 34.89 32.23
C GLN A 19 -9.52 34.16 31.81
N VAL A 20 -8.44 34.27 32.58
CA VAL A 20 -7.15 33.59 32.31
C VAL A 20 -7.26 32.07 32.45
N GLY A 21 -8.02 31.58 33.44
CA GLY A 21 -8.26 30.14 33.59
C GLY A 21 -9.05 29.55 32.42
N ILE A 22 -10.08 30.25 31.95
CA ILE A 22 -10.91 29.82 30.81
C ILE A 22 -10.10 29.84 29.50
N THR A 23 -9.30 30.88 29.25
CA THR A 23 -8.47 30.94 28.04
C THR A 23 -7.39 29.87 28.03
N ALA A 24 -6.74 29.58 29.15
CA ALA A 24 -5.76 28.50 29.26
C ALA A 24 -6.38 27.11 28.98
N LEU A 25 -7.61 26.87 29.46
CA LEU A 25 -8.32 25.62 29.25
C LEU A 25 -8.76 25.44 27.80
N VAL A 26 -9.26 26.50 27.14
CA VAL A 26 -9.63 26.48 25.72
C VAL A 26 -8.40 26.26 24.83
N VAL A 27 -7.27 26.92 25.12
CA VAL A 27 -6.01 26.71 24.37
C VAL A 27 -5.49 25.28 24.57
N SER A 28 -5.61 24.73 25.78
CA SER A 28 -5.25 23.33 26.05
C SER A 28 -6.14 22.35 25.27
N CYS A 29 -7.46 22.52 25.29
CA CYS A 29 -8.38 21.67 24.52
C CYS A 29 -8.13 21.77 22.99
N LEU A 30 -7.87 22.97 22.47
CA LEU A 30 -7.55 23.16 21.05
C LEU A 30 -6.19 22.54 20.67
N ALA A 31 -5.18 22.64 21.54
CA ALA A 31 -3.89 21.99 21.34
C ALA A 31 -4.03 20.46 21.36
N TRP A 32 -4.88 19.90 22.23
CA TRP A 32 -5.12 18.46 22.29
C TRP A 32 -5.89 17.94 21.07
N SER A 33 -6.78 18.76 20.51
CA SER A 33 -7.48 18.47 19.25
C SER A 33 -6.52 18.41 18.04
N PHE A 34 -5.41 19.14 18.07
CA PHE A 34 -4.43 19.18 16.97
C PHE A 34 -3.47 17.98 16.94
N VAL A 35 -3.26 17.30 18.08
CA VAL A 35 -2.30 16.19 18.17
C VAL A 35 -2.90 14.84 17.74
N TRP A 36 -4.24 14.72 17.71
CA TRP A 36 -4.95 13.48 17.37
C TRP A 36 -5.72 13.56 16.04
N GLY A 37 -5.63 14.68 15.33
CA GLY A 37 -6.11 14.78 13.97
C GLY A 37 -5.13 14.10 13.02
N ASN A 38 -5.36 12.83 12.69
CA ASN A 38 -4.67 12.19 11.57
C ASN A 38 -4.86 13.08 10.33
N PRO A 39 -3.78 13.55 9.69
CA PRO A 39 -3.93 14.32 8.49
C PRO A 39 -4.43 13.40 7.37
N ALA A 40 -5.71 13.53 7.02
CA ALA A 40 -6.32 12.91 5.84
C ALA A 40 -5.70 13.40 4.50
N TRP A 41 -4.56 14.08 4.55
CA TRP A 41 -3.81 14.68 3.45
C TRP A 41 -2.40 14.08 3.27
N ALA A 42 -2.10 12.94 3.91
CA ALA A 42 -0.97 12.10 3.52
C ALA A 42 -1.22 11.27 2.23
N VAL A 43 -2.37 11.47 1.56
CA VAL A 43 -2.80 10.73 0.35
C VAL A 43 -2.20 11.29 -0.95
N ASN A 44 -1.40 12.36 -0.89
CA ASN A 44 -0.66 12.87 -2.04
C ASN A 44 0.46 11.89 -2.40
N GLY A 45 0.18 10.89 -3.25
CA GLY A 45 1.17 9.94 -3.74
C GLY A 45 0.73 8.48 -3.79
N ILE A 46 -0.49 8.15 -3.35
CA ILE A 46 -1.04 6.78 -3.49
C ILE A 46 -1.82 6.70 -4.81
N ASP A 47 -1.50 5.71 -5.64
CA ASP A 47 -2.17 5.52 -6.91
C ASP A 47 -3.63 5.06 -6.73
N GLY A 48 -4.53 5.57 -7.59
CA GLY A 48 -5.96 5.27 -7.53
C GLY A 48 -6.26 3.78 -7.70
N TYR A 49 -5.47 3.07 -8.51
CA TYR A 49 -5.61 1.62 -8.69
C TYR A 49 -5.26 0.86 -7.41
N VAL A 50 -4.21 1.28 -6.71
CA VAL A 50 -3.78 0.65 -5.44
C VAL A 50 -4.86 0.79 -4.37
N SER A 51 -5.41 2.00 -4.20
CA SER A 51 -6.46 2.22 -3.21
C SER A 51 -7.78 1.51 -3.59
N GLN A 52 -8.21 1.59 -4.85
CA GLN A 52 -9.50 1.08 -5.30
C GLN A 52 -9.50 -0.44 -5.58
N TYR A 53 -8.58 -0.92 -6.42
CA TYR A 53 -8.59 -2.31 -6.90
C TYR A 53 -7.72 -3.23 -6.05
N LEU A 54 -6.60 -2.74 -5.50
CA LEU A 54 -5.82 -3.50 -4.53
C LEU A 54 -6.34 -3.38 -3.11
N LYS A 55 -7.36 -2.54 -2.86
CA LYS A 55 -7.97 -2.31 -1.54
C LYS A 55 -6.94 -1.98 -0.47
N ALA A 56 -5.90 -1.24 -0.82
CA ALA A 56 -4.77 -0.91 0.05
C ALA A 56 -4.79 0.58 0.41
N THR A 57 -5.57 0.93 1.43
CA THR A 57 -5.58 2.27 2.07
C THR A 57 -4.78 2.32 3.37
N GLN A 58 -4.31 1.16 3.83
CA GLN A 58 -3.46 0.90 4.98
C GLN A 58 -2.45 -0.19 4.57
N PRO A 59 -1.40 -0.43 5.37
CA PRO A 59 -0.48 -1.54 5.11
C PRO A 59 -1.22 -2.88 4.97
N VAL A 60 -0.74 -3.73 4.05
CA VAL A 60 -1.26 -5.06 3.80
C VAL A 60 -0.18 -6.12 4.08
N SER A 61 -0.56 -7.17 4.79
CA SER A 61 0.30 -8.32 5.02
C SER A 61 0.35 -9.22 3.79
N LEU A 62 1.54 -9.54 3.31
CA LEU A 62 1.77 -10.47 2.19
C LEU A 62 2.73 -11.60 2.60
N PRO A 63 2.57 -12.81 2.05
CA PRO A 63 3.49 -13.93 2.29
C PRO A 63 4.94 -13.57 1.90
N LEU A 64 5.85 -13.64 2.87
CA LEU A 64 7.26 -13.36 2.65
C LEU A 64 7.96 -14.59 2.05
N ASP A 65 7.75 -15.76 2.65
CA ASP A 65 8.43 -17.01 2.30
C ASP A 65 7.56 -18.25 2.54
N ALA A 66 8.11 -19.43 2.22
CA ALA A 66 7.44 -20.73 2.35
C ALA A 66 7.27 -21.21 3.81
N THR A 67 7.82 -20.51 4.81
CA THR A 67 7.65 -20.86 6.24
C THR A 67 6.33 -20.32 6.81
N GLY A 68 5.62 -19.49 6.05
CA GLY A 68 4.40 -18.80 6.48
C GLY A 68 4.66 -17.44 7.10
N ALA A 69 5.89 -16.93 7.08
CA ALA A 69 6.20 -15.57 7.47
C ALA A 69 5.51 -14.56 6.54
N THR A 70 5.14 -13.39 7.06
CA THR A 70 4.56 -12.30 6.28
C THR A 70 5.33 -11.00 6.50
N ARG A 71 5.17 -10.07 5.57
CA ARG A 71 5.66 -8.68 5.67
C ARG A 71 4.54 -7.71 5.34
N GLU A 72 4.49 -6.61 6.08
CA GLU A 72 3.59 -5.49 5.80
C GLU A 72 4.14 -4.62 4.66
N PHE A 73 3.29 -4.31 3.68
CA PHE A 73 3.57 -3.38 2.59
C PHE A 73 2.58 -2.22 2.62
N THR A 74 3.11 -1.01 2.65
CA THR A 74 2.34 0.23 2.62
C THR A 74 1.70 0.47 1.24
N PRO A 75 0.64 1.29 1.17
CA PRO A 75 0.09 1.72 -0.12
C PRO A 75 1.10 2.44 -1.03
N ALA A 76 2.09 3.12 -0.44
CA ALA A 76 3.16 3.79 -1.17
C ALA A 76 4.12 2.79 -1.83
N GLU A 77 4.54 1.74 -1.10
CA GLU A 77 5.35 0.64 -1.65
C GLU A 77 4.61 -0.09 -2.78
N LEU A 78 3.30 -0.36 -2.61
CA LEU A 78 2.49 -0.95 -3.69
C LEU A 78 2.33 -0.02 -4.90
N THR A 79 2.28 1.30 -4.68
CA THR A 79 2.27 2.29 -5.75
C THR A 79 3.60 2.29 -6.52
N GLN A 80 4.72 2.21 -5.80
CA GLN A 80 6.05 2.09 -6.41
C GLN A 80 6.19 0.76 -7.19
N GLY A 81 5.74 -0.36 -6.62
CA GLY A 81 5.70 -1.66 -7.29
C GLY A 81 4.87 -1.65 -8.57
N LYS A 82 3.69 -1.00 -8.54
CA LYS A 82 2.86 -0.77 -9.73
C LYS A 82 3.63 -0.03 -10.82
N ARG A 83 4.30 1.06 -10.46
CA ARG A 83 5.10 1.86 -11.40
C ARG A 83 6.21 1.02 -12.03
N LEU A 84 6.96 0.27 -11.23
CA LEU A 84 8.00 -0.64 -11.70
C LEU A 84 7.43 -1.68 -12.67
N PHE A 85 6.25 -2.23 -12.39
CA PHE A 85 5.58 -3.17 -13.26
C PHE A 85 5.21 -2.55 -14.61
N GLU A 86 4.67 -1.33 -14.59
CA GLU A 86 4.29 -0.60 -15.81
C GLU A 86 5.49 -0.29 -16.70
N GLU A 87 6.61 0.11 -16.10
CA GLU A 87 7.85 0.47 -16.80
C GLU A 87 8.57 -0.77 -17.35
N ASN A 88 8.53 -1.91 -16.65
CA ASN A 88 9.43 -3.04 -16.93
C ASN A 88 8.75 -4.33 -17.40
N CYS A 89 7.47 -4.55 -17.07
CA CYS A 89 6.81 -5.86 -17.22
C CYS A 89 5.53 -5.82 -18.08
N LYS A 90 4.84 -4.68 -18.12
CA LYS A 90 3.50 -4.53 -18.71
C LYS A 90 3.38 -4.95 -20.17
N ASN A 91 4.44 -4.79 -20.97
CA ASN A 91 4.41 -5.16 -22.39
C ASN A 91 4.08 -6.64 -22.61
N CYS A 92 4.48 -7.51 -21.69
CA CYS A 92 4.16 -8.94 -21.74
C CYS A 92 3.06 -9.33 -20.74
N HIS A 93 2.91 -8.57 -19.65
CA HIS A 93 2.07 -8.93 -18.52
C HIS A 93 0.91 -7.98 -18.22
N VAL A 94 0.41 -7.26 -19.22
CA VAL A 94 -0.75 -6.37 -19.04
C VAL A 94 -1.92 -7.10 -18.39
N GLY A 95 -2.46 -6.52 -17.30
CA GLY A 95 -3.58 -7.13 -16.56
C GLY A 95 -3.27 -8.49 -15.93
N GLY A 96 -2.00 -8.85 -15.76
CA GLY A 96 -1.60 -10.16 -15.25
C GLY A 96 -1.58 -11.28 -16.30
N ALA A 97 -1.83 -10.99 -17.57
CA ALA A 97 -1.66 -11.97 -18.66
C ALA A 97 -0.18 -12.35 -18.85
N THR A 98 0.09 -13.27 -19.77
CA THR A 98 1.44 -13.51 -20.30
C THR A 98 1.33 -13.69 -21.80
N LEU A 99 1.44 -12.59 -22.56
CA LEU A 99 1.16 -12.60 -24.00
C LEU A 99 1.98 -13.63 -24.80
N PRO A 100 3.28 -13.85 -24.53
CA PRO A 100 4.06 -14.86 -25.26
C PRO A 100 3.69 -16.31 -24.91
N ASN A 101 3.07 -16.53 -23.73
CA ASN A 101 2.65 -17.85 -23.28
C ASN A 101 1.37 -17.74 -22.42
N PRO A 102 0.18 -17.66 -23.05
CA PRO A 102 -1.09 -17.46 -22.34
C PRO A 102 -1.49 -18.61 -21.40
N LEU A 103 -0.79 -19.75 -21.45
CA LEU A 103 -1.02 -20.88 -20.55
C LEU A 103 -0.45 -20.66 -19.14
N VAL A 104 0.45 -19.69 -18.98
CA VAL A 104 1.13 -19.40 -17.70
C VAL A 104 1.04 -17.90 -17.42
N SER A 105 -0.02 -17.47 -16.76
CA SER A 105 -0.28 -16.07 -16.40
C SER A 105 0.38 -15.67 -15.07
N LEU A 106 0.14 -14.43 -14.62
CA LEU A 106 0.41 -13.97 -13.26
C LEU A 106 -0.82 -14.11 -12.34
N SER A 107 -1.79 -14.95 -12.69
CA SER A 107 -2.89 -15.29 -11.79
C SER A 107 -2.37 -16.01 -10.55
N LEU A 108 -3.06 -15.87 -9.41
CA LEU A 108 -2.62 -16.52 -8.17
C LEU A 108 -2.53 -18.05 -8.33
N LYS A 109 -3.46 -18.64 -9.10
CA LYS A 109 -3.47 -20.07 -9.41
C LYS A 109 -2.20 -20.50 -10.13
N ASP A 110 -1.79 -19.76 -11.16
CA ASP A 110 -0.62 -20.13 -11.94
C ASP A 110 0.67 -19.90 -11.14
N LEU A 111 0.75 -18.82 -10.37
CA LEU A 111 1.86 -18.57 -9.45
C LEU A 111 2.02 -19.72 -8.44
N GLN A 112 0.92 -20.19 -7.86
CA GLN A 112 0.92 -21.31 -6.91
C GLN A 112 1.26 -22.66 -7.55
N GLY A 113 0.88 -22.86 -8.81
CA GLY A 113 1.11 -24.12 -9.53
C GLY A 113 2.52 -24.28 -10.10
N ALA A 114 3.34 -23.23 -10.08
CA ALA A 114 4.74 -23.31 -10.51
C ALA A 114 5.56 -24.21 -9.56
N ALA A 115 6.67 -24.75 -10.05
CA ALA A 115 7.64 -25.49 -9.26
C ALA A 115 9.02 -24.79 -9.27
N PRO A 116 9.51 -24.29 -8.12
CA PRO A 116 8.77 -24.10 -6.87
C PRO A 116 7.63 -23.07 -7.02
N PRO A 117 6.65 -23.05 -6.09
CA PRO A 117 5.58 -22.05 -6.08
C PRO A 117 6.13 -20.62 -6.04
N ARG A 118 5.46 -19.70 -6.73
CA ARG A 118 5.83 -18.30 -6.93
C ARG A 118 4.84 -17.33 -6.27
N ASP A 119 4.29 -17.72 -5.13
CA ASP A 119 3.21 -17.03 -4.41
C ASP A 119 3.68 -16.35 -3.09
N SER A 120 4.98 -16.08 -3.00
CA SER A 120 5.60 -15.29 -1.91
C SER A 120 6.54 -14.22 -2.45
N ILE A 121 6.83 -13.19 -1.66
CA ILE A 121 7.81 -12.14 -2.02
C ILE A 121 9.16 -12.75 -2.38
N ALA A 122 9.72 -13.61 -1.52
CA ALA A 122 11.01 -14.24 -1.76
C ALA A 122 11.03 -15.09 -3.04
N SER A 123 9.96 -15.86 -3.30
CA SER A 123 9.88 -16.71 -4.49
C SER A 123 9.79 -15.91 -5.79
N LEU A 124 9.04 -14.80 -5.81
CA LEU A 124 8.97 -13.89 -6.95
C LEU A 124 10.32 -13.19 -7.17
N VAL A 125 10.90 -12.60 -6.12
CA VAL A 125 12.23 -11.98 -6.20
C VAL A 125 13.27 -12.97 -6.77
N ALA A 126 13.31 -14.20 -6.26
CA ALA A 126 14.22 -15.23 -6.77
C ALA A 126 13.96 -15.53 -8.27
N PHE A 127 12.71 -15.69 -8.67
CA PHE A 127 12.35 -15.89 -10.08
C PHE A 127 12.69 -14.69 -10.97
N GLN A 128 12.55 -13.45 -10.51
CA GLN A 128 12.96 -12.28 -11.28
C GLN A 128 14.49 -12.15 -11.39
N ARG A 129 15.25 -12.61 -10.39
CA ARG A 129 16.73 -12.65 -10.46
C ARG A 129 17.23 -13.74 -11.40
N LEU A 130 16.54 -14.86 -11.51
CA LEU A 130 16.87 -15.94 -12.43
C LEU A 130 15.58 -16.63 -12.90
N PRO A 131 14.99 -16.20 -14.03
CA PRO A 131 13.76 -16.79 -14.50
C PRO A 131 13.94 -18.25 -14.89
N MET A 132 13.04 -19.11 -14.41
CA MET A 132 13.02 -20.55 -14.69
C MET A 132 11.75 -20.97 -15.45
N THR A 133 11.78 -22.11 -16.13
CA THR A 133 10.58 -22.76 -16.69
C THR A 133 9.54 -23.01 -15.60
N TYR A 134 8.28 -23.25 -15.99
CA TYR A 134 7.17 -23.38 -15.03
C TYR A 134 7.35 -24.54 -14.04
N ASP A 135 8.01 -25.60 -14.48
CA ASP A 135 8.41 -26.77 -13.70
C ASP A 135 9.79 -26.62 -13.02
N GLY A 136 10.50 -25.52 -13.26
CA GLY A 136 11.77 -25.19 -12.63
C GLY A 136 12.97 -25.97 -13.14
N SER A 137 12.84 -26.76 -14.21
CA SER A 137 13.91 -27.63 -14.71
C SER A 137 15.01 -26.89 -15.46
N GLU A 138 14.69 -25.75 -16.10
CA GLU A 138 15.60 -25.00 -16.95
C GLU A 138 15.46 -23.49 -16.76
N GLU A 139 16.48 -22.73 -17.11
CA GLU A 139 16.39 -21.27 -17.19
C GLU A 139 15.47 -20.86 -18.35
N SER A 140 14.66 -19.83 -18.13
CA SER A 140 13.73 -19.31 -19.12
C SER A 140 14.22 -17.99 -19.68
N TYR A 141 14.41 -17.94 -21.00
CA TYR A 141 14.72 -16.71 -21.73
C TYR A 141 13.48 -15.94 -22.19
N TRP A 142 12.28 -16.45 -21.88
CA TRP A 142 11.00 -15.82 -22.24
C TRP A 142 10.60 -14.70 -21.29
N CYS A 143 11.10 -14.72 -20.06
CA CYS A 143 10.91 -13.65 -19.08
C CYS A 143 12.20 -12.82 -18.99
N ARG A 144 12.05 -11.56 -18.55
CA ARG A 144 13.17 -10.65 -18.37
C ARG A 144 13.85 -10.93 -17.03
N GLU A 145 15.13 -11.27 -17.07
CA GLU A 145 15.98 -11.25 -15.87
C GLU A 145 16.17 -9.80 -15.37
N VAL A 146 16.07 -9.62 -14.06
CA VAL A 146 16.24 -8.34 -13.37
C VAL A 146 17.45 -8.43 -12.43
N PRO A 147 18.66 -8.05 -12.86
CA PRO A 147 19.85 -8.02 -12.00
C PRO A 147 19.83 -6.90 -10.95
N GLU A 148 20.64 -7.03 -9.90
CA GLU A 148 20.71 -6.07 -8.77
C GLU A 148 21.19 -4.67 -9.16
N ASN A 149 21.97 -4.57 -10.24
CA ASN A 149 22.42 -3.27 -10.77
C ASN A 149 21.31 -2.52 -11.52
N TRP A 150 20.18 -3.16 -11.79
CA TRP A 150 19.00 -2.53 -12.36
C TRP A 150 18.00 -2.13 -11.29
N LEU A 151 17.44 -3.11 -10.59
CA LEU A 151 16.52 -2.89 -9.48
C LEU A 151 17.14 -3.45 -8.20
N THR A 152 17.16 -2.63 -7.15
CA THR A 152 17.60 -3.08 -5.83
C THR A 152 16.66 -4.16 -5.29
N THR A 153 17.08 -4.84 -4.24
CA THR A 153 16.24 -5.87 -3.61
C THR A 153 14.93 -5.26 -3.11
N GLU A 154 14.97 -4.07 -2.49
CA GLU A 154 13.77 -3.39 -1.99
C GLU A 154 12.79 -3.06 -3.13
N GLN A 155 13.30 -2.52 -4.24
CA GLN A 155 12.47 -2.22 -5.42
C GLN A 155 11.85 -3.49 -6.02
N LEU A 156 12.60 -4.59 -6.03
CA LEU A 156 12.11 -5.85 -6.56
C LEU A 156 11.09 -6.51 -5.62
N GLU A 157 11.23 -6.34 -4.32
CA GLU A 157 10.23 -6.72 -3.32
C GLU A 157 8.93 -5.91 -3.46
N GLU A 158 9.01 -4.60 -3.72
CA GLU A 158 7.85 -3.75 -4.00
C GLU A 158 7.12 -4.20 -5.28
N LEU A 159 7.87 -4.52 -6.34
CA LEU A 159 7.32 -5.10 -7.58
C LEU A 159 6.63 -6.44 -7.31
N ALA A 160 7.28 -7.34 -6.57
CA ALA A 160 6.71 -8.62 -6.18
C ALA A 160 5.44 -8.45 -5.34
N ALA A 161 5.43 -7.51 -4.40
CA ALA A 161 4.28 -7.19 -3.57
C ALA A 161 3.09 -6.68 -4.40
N PHE A 162 3.34 -5.83 -5.39
CA PHE A 162 2.31 -5.39 -6.33
C PHE A 162 1.70 -6.58 -7.10
N ILE A 163 2.54 -7.44 -7.69
CA ILE A 163 2.07 -8.62 -8.46
C ILE A 163 1.24 -9.54 -7.56
N LEU A 164 1.75 -9.89 -6.38
CA LEU A 164 1.09 -10.82 -5.48
C LEU A 164 -0.23 -10.25 -4.93
N ARG A 165 -0.26 -8.97 -4.61
CA ARG A 165 -1.48 -8.30 -4.17
C ARG A 165 -2.50 -8.23 -5.31
N ALA A 166 -2.08 -7.88 -6.52
CA ALA A 166 -2.96 -7.85 -7.68
C ALA A 166 -3.55 -9.23 -7.98
N ALA A 167 -2.72 -10.28 -8.01
CA ALA A 167 -3.15 -11.66 -8.19
C ALA A 167 -4.17 -12.12 -7.15
N SER A 168 -4.11 -11.58 -5.94
CA SER A 168 -5.00 -11.97 -4.84
C SER A 168 -6.35 -11.26 -4.85
N VAL A 169 -6.42 -9.99 -5.29
CA VAL A 169 -7.63 -9.17 -5.09
C VAL A 169 -8.07 -8.32 -6.28
N ALA A 170 -7.23 -8.10 -7.28
CA ALA A 170 -7.57 -7.23 -8.40
C ALA A 170 -8.56 -7.93 -9.35
N PRO A 171 -9.72 -7.32 -9.64
CA PRO A 171 -10.68 -7.90 -10.57
C PRO A 171 -10.08 -8.10 -11.97
N GLY A 172 -10.25 -9.29 -12.53
CA GLY A 172 -9.79 -9.64 -13.88
C GLY A 172 -8.28 -9.87 -14.01
N TRP A 173 -7.52 -9.89 -12.91
CA TRP A 173 -6.07 -10.11 -12.97
C TRP A 173 -5.72 -11.56 -13.34
N GLY A 174 -4.96 -11.73 -14.42
CA GLY A 174 -4.53 -13.04 -14.91
C GLY A 174 -5.66 -13.92 -15.44
N THR A 175 -6.83 -13.35 -15.72
CA THR A 175 -7.96 -14.08 -16.32
C THR A 175 -8.04 -13.78 -17.82
N GLU A 176 -7.99 -14.83 -18.64
CA GLU A 176 -8.25 -14.73 -20.10
C GLU A 176 -9.77 -14.68 -20.41
N THR A 177 -10.61 -14.99 -19.42
CA THR A 177 -12.08 -14.91 -19.53
C THR A 177 -12.58 -13.78 -18.64
N PHE A 178 -12.92 -12.65 -19.27
CA PHE A 178 -13.82 -11.70 -18.64
C PHE A 178 -15.20 -12.37 -18.67
N ALA A 179 -15.87 -12.51 -17.53
CA ALA A 179 -17.30 -12.81 -17.56
C ALA A 179 -17.91 -11.76 -18.48
N ASP A 180 -18.53 -12.21 -19.58
CA ASP A 180 -19.06 -11.33 -20.62
C ASP A 180 -19.73 -10.13 -19.95
N SER A 181 -19.38 -8.94 -20.42
CA SER A 181 -20.04 -7.68 -20.06
C SER A 181 -21.52 -7.80 -20.39
N ALA A 182 -22.28 -8.49 -19.55
CA ALA A 182 -23.71 -8.64 -19.71
C ALA A 182 -24.30 -7.23 -19.56
N PRO A 183 -25.01 -6.74 -20.60
CA PRO A 183 -25.69 -5.45 -20.53
C PRO A 183 -26.78 -5.44 -19.43
#